data_AF-A0A8J7EEP6-F1
#
_entry.id   AF-A0A8J7EEP6-F1
#
_cell.length_a   1.000
_cell.length_b   1.000
_cell.length_c   1.000
_cell.angle_alpha   90.00
_cell.angle_beta   90.00
_cell.angle_gamma   90.00
#
_symmetry.space_group_name_H-M   'P 1'
#
loop_
_entity.id
_entity.type
_entity.pdbx_description
1 polymer ?
#
loop_
_entity_poly.entity_id
_entity_poly.type
_entity_poly.pdbx_seq_one_letter_code
_entity_poly.pdbx_strand_id
1 'polypeptide(L)'
;MTLRDVSLLYGGLLLAASLPAQAQSVPSPTAKPAPEAADRLVQPRFGVNYQTGAGGFRDFGSAEALIPLGQSPGQNLWFLQGQARLDTVGGWGSTLLLGYRSLDASQGRIVGGYFGVDVQQADGGTFYQLGAGFERVSQGLELRSNLYLPVGDRTTNTTLAGTPFFQGYQLLLPTTRQVAMAGGDVSVGG
;
A
#
# COMPACT_ATOMS: atom_id res chain seq x y z
N MET A 1 -35.03 30.44 67.12
CA MET A 1 -35.78 29.17 66.98
C MET A 1 -35.05 28.35 65.92
N THR A 2 -33.85 27.86 66.30
CA THR A 2 -33.51 26.47 66.67
C THR A 2 -33.37 25.52 65.49
N LEU A 3 -32.13 25.41 65.00
CA LEU A 3 -31.57 24.21 64.39
C LEU A 3 -31.36 23.12 65.46
N ARG A 4 -31.57 21.86 65.08
CA ARG A 4 -31.05 20.62 65.66
C ARG A 4 -30.67 19.74 64.46
N ASP A 5 -29.38 19.49 64.22
CA ASP A 5 -28.58 18.30 64.63
C ASP A 5 -29.17 16.98 64.12
N VAL A 6 -28.43 16.07 63.45
CA VAL A 6 -27.34 15.19 63.95
C VAL A 6 -26.52 14.68 62.71
N SER A 7 -25.20 14.91 62.60
CA SER A 7 -24.03 14.04 62.94
C SER A 7 -24.05 12.61 62.33
N LEU A 8 -22.98 11.93 61.88
CA LEU A 8 -21.51 12.01 61.93
C LEU A 8 -20.97 10.84 61.07
N LEU A 9 -19.82 10.93 60.38
CA LEU A 9 -18.79 9.88 60.40
C LEU A 9 -17.45 10.33 59.74
N TYR A 10 -16.42 10.42 60.60
CA TYR A 10 -14.98 10.10 60.49
C TYR A 10 -14.34 9.89 59.09
N GLY A 11 -13.11 10.32 58.78
CA GLY A 11 -12.03 10.94 59.55
C GLY A 11 -10.68 10.82 58.80
N GLY A 12 -9.69 11.63 59.20
CA GLY A 12 -8.26 11.31 59.15
C GLY A 12 -7.46 11.57 57.86
N LEU A 13 -6.87 12.77 57.76
CA LEU A 13 -5.80 13.12 56.81
C LEU A 13 -4.44 12.63 57.36
N LEU A 14 -3.73 11.78 56.62
CA LEU A 14 -2.34 11.36 56.92
C LEU A 14 -1.37 12.00 55.92
N LEU A 15 -0.45 12.83 56.44
CA LEU A 15 0.75 13.30 55.75
C LEU A 15 1.78 12.17 55.72
N ALA A 16 2.25 11.75 54.54
CA ALA A 16 3.42 10.89 54.39
C ALA A 16 4.56 11.66 53.70
N ALA A 17 5.71 11.70 54.38
CA ALA A 17 6.94 12.30 53.87
C ALA A 17 7.54 11.46 52.73
N SER A 18 7.93 12.10 51.63
CA SER A 18 8.59 11.48 50.49
C SER A 18 10.09 11.28 50.75
N LEU A 19 10.56 10.04 50.70
CA LEU A 19 11.99 9.73 50.58
C LEU A 19 12.43 9.87 49.10
N PRO A 20 13.65 10.35 48.81
CA PRO A 20 14.16 10.37 47.45
C PRO A 20 14.49 8.94 46.98
N ALA A 21 13.82 8.48 45.93
CA ALA A 21 14.17 7.25 45.26
C ALA A 21 15.46 7.47 44.45
N GLN A 22 16.55 6.80 44.84
CA GLN A 22 17.75 6.71 44.01
C GLN A 22 17.43 5.89 42.77
N ALA A 23 17.57 6.49 41.58
CA ALA A 23 17.47 5.78 40.32
C ALA A 23 18.64 4.80 40.18
N GLN A 24 18.39 3.51 40.33
CA GLN A 24 19.35 2.47 39.97
C GLN A 24 19.43 2.38 38.45
N SER A 25 20.55 2.80 37.87
CA SER A 25 20.88 2.54 36.47
C SER A 25 21.16 1.05 36.29
N VAL A 26 20.19 0.29 35.76
CA VAL A 26 20.44 -1.05 35.24
C VAL A 26 21.27 -0.88 33.96
N PRO A 27 22.50 -1.44 33.87
CA PRO A 27 23.22 -1.42 32.61
C PRO A 27 22.44 -2.23 31.57
N SER A 28 22.04 -1.57 30.48
CA SER A 28 21.45 -2.25 29.33
C SER A 28 22.45 -3.28 28.80
N PRO A 29 22.11 -4.59 28.74
CA PRO A 29 22.94 -5.50 27.99
C PRO A 29 22.84 -5.06 26.52
N THR A 30 23.98 -4.77 25.90
CA THR A 30 24.11 -4.57 24.45
C THR A 30 23.42 -5.74 23.76
N ALA A 31 22.20 -5.52 23.27
CA ALA A 31 21.46 -6.51 22.52
C ALA A 31 22.18 -6.70 21.19
N LYS A 32 23.01 -7.74 21.12
CA LYS A 32 23.42 -8.35 19.86
C LYS A 32 22.11 -8.63 19.10
N PRO A 33 21.89 -8.10 17.88
CA PRO A 33 20.69 -8.44 17.13
C PRO A 33 20.62 -9.95 17.01
N ALA A 34 19.46 -10.52 17.36
CA ALA A 34 19.24 -11.95 17.39
C ALA A 34 19.63 -12.54 16.01
N PRO A 35 20.49 -13.58 15.96
CA PRO A 35 20.93 -14.18 14.70
C PRO A 35 19.77 -14.72 13.84
N GLU A 36 18.61 -14.93 14.45
CA GLU A 36 17.43 -15.54 13.86
C GLU A 36 16.68 -14.65 12.84
N ALA A 37 16.75 -13.33 12.98
CA ALA A 37 16.12 -12.41 12.02
C ALA A 37 16.94 -12.22 10.74
N ALA A 38 18.28 -12.33 10.84
CA ALA A 38 19.19 -12.14 9.72
C ALA A 38 19.24 -13.35 8.78
N ASP A 39 18.92 -14.55 9.27
CA ASP A 39 18.98 -15.80 8.49
C ASP A 39 17.61 -16.21 7.90
N ARG A 40 16.58 -15.38 8.09
CA ARG A 40 15.22 -15.71 7.64
C ARG A 40 15.07 -15.47 6.14
N LEU A 41 14.85 -16.56 5.41
CA LEU A 41 14.44 -16.55 4.02
C LEU A 41 13.02 -15.98 3.87
N VAL A 42 12.81 -15.12 2.87
CA VAL A 42 11.48 -14.74 2.43
C VAL A 42 10.85 -15.95 1.75
N GLN A 43 9.64 -16.31 2.15
CA GLN A 43 8.89 -17.42 1.57
C GLN A 43 7.93 -16.88 0.50
N PRO A 44 7.53 -17.71 -0.48
CA PRO A 44 6.42 -17.39 -1.37
C PRO A 44 5.18 -16.99 -0.58
N ARG A 45 4.46 -15.99 -1.07
CA ARG A 45 3.23 -15.48 -0.44
C ARG A 45 2.12 -15.41 -1.47
N PHE A 46 0.92 -15.71 -1.03
CA PHE A 46 -0.29 -15.65 -1.83
C PHE A 46 -1.35 -14.91 -1.04
N GLY A 47 -2.12 -14.07 -1.73
CA GLY A 47 -3.18 -13.28 -1.15
C GLY A 47 -4.41 -13.29 -2.05
N VAL A 48 -5.58 -13.27 -1.42
CA VAL A 48 -6.84 -13.00 -2.10
C VAL A 48 -7.56 -11.92 -1.32
N ASN A 49 -8.07 -10.92 -2.01
CA ASN A 49 -8.74 -9.78 -1.42
C ASN A 49 -10.05 -9.51 -2.18
N TYR A 50 -11.03 -8.99 -1.46
CA TYR A 50 -12.27 -8.46 -2.03
C TYR A 50 -12.45 -7.05 -1.49
N GLN A 51 -12.66 -6.09 -2.37
CA GLN A 51 -12.91 -4.71 -2.02
C GLN A 51 -14.30 -4.32 -2.50
N THR A 52 -15.13 -3.88 -1.56
CA THR A 52 -16.41 -3.24 -1.90
C THR A 52 -16.15 -1.83 -2.39
N GLY A 53 -16.82 -1.46 -3.46
CA GLY A 53 -16.81 -0.12 -4.02
C GLY A 53 -17.55 0.86 -3.10
N ALA A 54 -17.02 2.08 -3.00
CA ALA A 54 -17.70 3.21 -2.40
C ALA A 54 -17.42 4.46 -3.25
N GLY A 55 -18.32 5.44 -3.29
CA GLY A 55 -18.06 6.71 -3.99
C GLY A 55 -17.87 6.61 -5.51
N GLY A 56 -18.53 5.67 -6.18
CA GLY A 56 -18.47 5.52 -7.65
C GLY A 56 -17.42 4.53 -8.16
N PHE A 57 -16.64 3.90 -7.27
CA PHE A 57 -15.79 2.77 -7.61
C PHE A 57 -16.59 1.46 -7.62
N ARG A 58 -16.20 0.54 -8.52
CA ARG A 58 -16.81 -0.79 -8.63
C ARG A 58 -16.18 -1.75 -7.61
N ASP A 59 -16.98 -2.69 -7.13
CA ASP A 59 -16.52 -3.84 -6.37
C ASP A 59 -15.54 -4.68 -7.22
N PHE A 60 -14.49 -5.19 -6.59
CA PHE A 60 -13.56 -6.10 -7.27
C PHE A 60 -12.94 -7.13 -6.32
N GLY A 61 -12.66 -8.30 -6.87
CA GLY A 61 -11.80 -9.31 -6.28
C GLY A 61 -10.39 -9.22 -6.88
N SER A 62 -9.37 -9.56 -6.10
CA SER A 62 -8.00 -9.67 -6.57
C SER A 62 -7.28 -10.85 -5.95
N ALA A 63 -6.38 -11.47 -6.73
CA ALA A 63 -5.43 -12.47 -6.26
C ALA A 63 -4.02 -11.96 -6.52
N GLU A 64 -3.12 -12.18 -5.56
CA GLU A 64 -1.72 -11.77 -5.66
C GLU A 64 -0.77 -12.89 -5.24
N ALA A 65 0.43 -12.87 -5.82
CA ALA A 65 1.50 -13.79 -5.49
C ALA A 65 2.84 -13.05 -5.49
N LEU A 66 3.68 -13.32 -4.50
CA LEU A 66 5.08 -12.92 -4.47
C LEU A 66 5.93 -14.17 -4.37
N ILE A 67 6.85 -14.34 -5.32
CA ILE A 67 7.73 -15.49 -5.43
C ILE A 67 9.19 -15.01 -5.34
N PRO A 68 9.92 -15.34 -4.27
CA PRO A 68 11.37 -15.16 -4.21
C PRO A 68 12.04 -15.97 -5.32
N LEU A 69 12.80 -15.30 -6.19
CA LEU A 69 13.57 -15.95 -7.26
C LEU A 69 15.00 -16.30 -6.81
N GLY A 70 15.56 -15.47 -5.94
CA GLY A 70 16.88 -15.66 -5.35
C GLY A 70 17.10 -14.68 -4.21
N GLN A 71 17.74 -15.11 -3.12
CA GLN A 71 17.95 -14.26 -1.96
C GLN A 71 19.17 -14.69 -1.15
N SER A 72 19.85 -13.70 -0.62
CA SER A 72 20.83 -13.87 0.46
C SER A 72 20.19 -13.34 1.75
N PRO A 73 19.97 -14.19 2.77
CA PRO A 73 19.32 -13.79 4.01
C PRO A 73 19.90 -12.49 4.58
N GLY A 74 19.00 -11.56 4.93
CA GLY A 74 19.36 -10.27 5.50
C GLY A 74 20.12 -9.31 4.58
N GLN A 75 20.35 -9.64 3.31
CA GLN A 75 21.18 -8.86 2.38
C GLN A 75 20.47 -8.49 1.09
N ASN A 76 19.84 -9.45 0.41
CA ASN A 76 19.19 -9.18 -0.86
C ASN A 76 18.06 -10.17 -1.19
N LEU A 77 17.16 -9.72 -2.06
CA LEU A 77 16.03 -10.49 -2.57
C LEU A 77 15.71 -10.06 -3.99
N TRP A 78 15.84 -11.00 -4.93
CA TRP A 78 15.16 -10.97 -6.22
C TRP A 78 13.79 -11.63 -6.09
N PHE A 79 12.75 -10.98 -6.61
CA PHE A 79 11.39 -11.48 -6.51
C PHE A 79 10.59 -11.21 -7.78
N LEU A 80 9.67 -12.14 -8.07
CA LEU A 80 8.60 -11.96 -9.03
C LEU A 80 7.31 -11.69 -8.25
N GLN A 81 6.53 -10.70 -8.66
CA GLN A 81 5.23 -10.42 -8.08
C GLN A 81 4.18 -10.35 -9.18
N GLY A 82 3.08 -11.07 -9.00
CA GLY A 82 1.93 -11.04 -9.89
C GLY A 82 0.68 -10.63 -9.12
N GLN A 83 -0.19 -9.86 -9.75
CA GLN A 83 -1.54 -9.57 -9.25
C GLN A 83 -2.53 -9.68 -10.41
N ALA A 84 -3.67 -10.29 -10.17
CA ALA A 84 -4.81 -10.28 -11.08
C ALA A 84 -6.04 -9.73 -10.34
N ARG A 85 -6.86 -8.95 -11.05
CA ARG A 85 -8.07 -8.31 -10.53
C ARG A 85 -9.24 -8.54 -11.48
N LEU A 86 -10.42 -8.77 -10.91
CA LEU A 86 -11.69 -8.93 -11.60
C LEU A 86 -12.74 -8.05 -10.92
N ASP A 87 -13.37 -7.16 -11.67
CA ASP A 87 -14.50 -6.37 -11.19
C ASP A 87 -15.84 -7.12 -11.35
N THR A 88 -16.89 -6.63 -10.70
CA THR A 88 -18.21 -7.26 -10.71
C THR A 88 -18.99 -7.15 -12.02
N VAL A 89 -18.49 -6.41 -13.01
CA VAL A 89 -19.12 -6.22 -14.32
C VAL A 89 -18.29 -6.81 -15.47
N GLY A 90 -17.23 -7.57 -15.15
CA GLY A 90 -16.41 -8.31 -16.11
C GLY A 90 -15.16 -7.58 -16.60
N GLY A 91 -14.84 -6.40 -16.07
CA GLY A 91 -13.54 -5.76 -16.24
C GLY A 91 -12.45 -6.52 -15.51
N TRP A 92 -11.27 -6.61 -16.11
CA TRP A 92 -10.14 -7.30 -15.50
C TRP A 92 -8.85 -6.50 -15.65
N GLY A 93 -7.90 -6.79 -14.77
CA GLY A 93 -6.55 -6.28 -14.89
C GLY A 93 -5.54 -7.26 -14.31
N SER A 94 -4.30 -7.14 -14.76
CA SER A 94 -3.20 -7.94 -14.26
C SER A 94 -1.91 -7.13 -14.27
N THR A 95 -1.06 -7.39 -13.29
CA THR A 95 0.23 -6.76 -13.11
C THR A 95 1.28 -7.85 -12.89
N LEU A 96 2.42 -7.75 -13.58
CA LEU A 96 3.57 -8.63 -13.36
C LEU A 96 4.83 -7.79 -13.19
N LEU A 97 5.51 -7.96 -12.05
CA LEU A 97 6.69 -7.21 -11.67
C LEU A 97 7.88 -8.14 -11.42
N LEU A 98 9.05 -7.74 -11.89
CA LEU A 98 10.35 -8.26 -11.46
C LEU A 98 11.04 -7.19 -10.61
N GLY A 99 11.42 -7.56 -9.39
CA GLY A 99 12.01 -6.63 -8.44
C GLY A 99 13.26 -7.15 -7.76
N TYR A 100 14.02 -6.20 -7.22
CA TYR A 100 15.18 -6.42 -6.40
C TYR A 100 15.10 -5.54 -5.14
N ARG A 101 15.44 -6.14 -4.00
CA ARG A 101 15.62 -5.46 -2.71
C ARG A 101 17.01 -5.75 -2.19
N SER A 102 17.74 -4.70 -1.82
CA SER A 102 18.84 -4.79 -0.87
C SER A 102 18.29 -4.55 0.53
N LEU A 103 18.64 -5.46 1.43
CA LEU A 103 18.26 -5.49 2.83
C LEU A 103 19.53 -5.17 3.62
N ASP A 104 19.46 -4.20 4.51
CA ASP A 104 20.47 -3.96 5.53
C ASP A 104 19.85 -4.29 6.88
N ALA A 105 20.03 -5.55 7.28
CA ALA A 105 19.51 -6.06 8.55
C ALA A 105 20.11 -5.33 9.77
N SER A 106 21.32 -4.75 9.65
CA SER A 106 21.98 -4.03 10.75
C SER A 106 21.35 -2.66 11.01
N GLN A 107 20.86 -2.00 9.96
CA GLN A 107 20.25 -0.67 10.03
C GLN A 107 18.72 -0.70 9.89
N GLY A 108 18.12 -1.88 9.67
CA GLY A 108 16.69 -2.01 9.42
C GLY A 108 16.24 -1.25 8.16
N ARG A 109 17.08 -1.24 7.12
CA ARG A 109 16.84 -0.49 5.88
C ARG A 109 16.61 -1.43 4.71
N ILE A 110 15.66 -1.08 3.85
CA ILE A 110 15.39 -1.71 2.56
C ILE A 110 15.56 -0.65 1.49
N VAL A 111 16.31 -0.96 0.44
CA VAL A 111 16.37 -0.15 -0.77
C VAL A 111 16.17 -1.08 -1.95
N GLY A 112 15.26 -0.73 -2.85
CA GLY A 112 14.88 -1.61 -3.93
C GLY A 112 14.30 -0.88 -5.11
N GLY A 113 14.02 -1.66 -6.13
CA GLY A 113 13.32 -1.20 -7.30
C GLY A 113 12.72 -2.37 -8.05
N TYR A 114 11.83 -2.06 -8.98
CA TYR A 114 11.15 -3.05 -9.78
C TYR A 114 10.79 -2.47 -11.14
N PHE A 115 10.55 -3.36 -12.09
CA PHE A 115 9.95 -3.03 -13.37
C PHE A 115 8.88 -4.06 -13.68
N GLY A 116 7.94 -3.70 -14.55
CA GLY A 116 6.87 -4.62 -14.86
C GLY A 116 5.97 -4.18 -15.98
N VAL A 117 4.96 -5.01 -16.19
CA VAL A 117 3.92 -4.83 -17.19
C VAL A 117 2.57 -4.85 -16.49
N ASP A 118 1.70 -3.94 -16.91
CA ASP A 118 0.31 -3.85 -16.49
C ASP A 118 -0.58 -4.03 -17.70
N VAL A 119 -1.65 -4.79 -17.52
CA VAL A 119 -2.71 -4.99 -18.51
C VAL A 119 -4.02 -4.68 -17.85
N GLN A 120 -4.83 -3.82 -18.46
CA GLN A 120 -6.12 -3.40 -17.94
C GLN A 120 -7.15 -3.44 -19.07
N GLN A 121 -8.18 -4.26 -18.92
CA GLN A 121 -9.37 -4.14 -19.74
C GLN A 121 -10.28 -3.04 -19.16
N ALA A 122 -10.75 -2.16 -20.04
CA ALA A 122 -11.78 -1.18 -19.75
C ALA A 122 -12.85 -1.21 -20.85
N ASP A 123 -13.92 -0.44 -20.66
CA ASP A 123 -15.08 -0.40 -21.54
C ASP A 123 -14.69 0.07 -22.96
N GLY A 124 -14.42 -0.90 -23.83
CA GLY A 124 -14.09 -0.74 -25.25
C GLY A 124 -12.68 -1.20 -25.67
N GLY A 125 -11.80 -1.61 -24.76
CA GLY A 125 -10.47 -2.09 -25.15
C GLY A 125 -9.55 -2.51 -24.00
N THR A 126 -8.38 -3.00 -24.38
CA THR A 126 -7.31 -3.45 -23.46
C THR A 126 -6.12 -2.51 -23.55
N PHE A 127 -5.70 -1.97 -22.42
CA PHE A 127 -4.58 -1.07 -22.29
C PHE A 127 -3.38 -1.78 -21.67
N TYR A 128 -2.20 -1.43 -22.15
CA TYR A 128 -0.92 -1.97 -21.67
C TYR A 128 -0.05 -0.84 -21.17
N GLN A 129 0.60 -1.04 -20.02
CA GLN A 129 1.55 -0.08 -19.47
C GLN A 129 2.82 -0.77 -19.00
N LEU A 130 3.94 -0.09 -19.15
CA LEU A 130 5.20 -0.45 -18.52
C LEU A 130 5.32 0.34 -17.22
N GLY A 131 5.65 -0.35 -16.14
CA GLY A 131 5.87 0.23 -14.82
C GLY A 131 7.33 0.14 -14.42
N ALA A 132 7.83 1.17 -13.74
CA ALA A 132 9.09 1.10 -13.00
C ALA A 132 8.93 1.79 -11.65
N GLY A 133 9.55 1.25 -10.62
CA GLY A 133 9.46 1.79 -9.28
C GLY A 133 10.76 1.70 -8.51
N PHE A 134 10.89 2.61 -7.55
CA PHE A 134 11.97 2.65 -6.57
C PHE A 134 11.35 2.73 -5.18
N GLU A 135 11.94 2.02 -4.24
CA GLU A 135 11.52 2.01 -2.84
C GLU A 135 12.72 2.17 -1.91
N ARG A 136 12.52 2.92 -0.83
CA ARG A 136 13.43 3.02 0.29
C ARG A 136 12.62 3.00 1.58
N VAL A 137 12.83 1.99 2.40
CA VAL A 137 12.18 1.85 3.71
C VAL A 137 13.27 1.84 4.78
N SER A 138 13.07 2.61 5.84
CA SER A 138 13.98 2.70 6.98
C SER A 138 13.17 2.96 8.25
N GLN A 139 13.82 2.90 9.42
CA GLN A 139 13.16 3.23 10.68
C GLN A 139 12.66 4.69 10.66
N GLY A 140 11.34 4.88 10.57
CA GLY A 140 10.69 6.19 10.58
C GLY A 140 10.65 6.93 9.24
N LEU A 141 11.10 6.31 8.13
CA LEU A 141 10.95 6.89 6.81
C LEU A 141 10.74 5.80 5.76
N GLU A 142 9.64 5.94 5.03
CA GLU A 142 9.30 5.19 3.85
C GLU A 142 9.17 6.13 2.66
N LEU A 143 9.84 5.84 1.56
CA LEU A 143 9.74 6.56 0.31
C LEU A 143 9.51 5.55 -0.81
N ARG A 144 8.52 5.83 -1.66
CA ARG A 144 8.30 5.07 -2.90
C ARG A 144 8.05 6.03 -4.04
N SER A 145 8.55 5.70 -5.21
CA SER A 145 8.27 6.43 -6.44
C SER A 145 7.96 5.46 -7.56
N ASN A 146 6.95 5.76 -8.36
CA ASN A 146 6.52 4.91 -9.46
C ASN A 146 6.40 5.72 -10.74
N LEU A 147 6.69 5.09 -11.87
CA LEU A 147 6.60 5.64 -13.22
C LEU A 147 5.82 4.66 -14.09
N TYR A 148 4.91 5.20 -14.90
CA TYR A 148 4.01 4.43 -15.76
C TYR A 148 4.07 4.97 -17.17
N LEU A 149 4.28 4.08 -18.14
CA LEU A 149 4.40 4.40 -19.55
C LEU A 149 3.42 3.55 -20.37
N PRO A 150 2.35 4.12 -20.93
CA PRO A 150 1.43 3.38 -21.77
C PRO A 150 2.09 2.95 -23.08
N VAL A 151 1.88 1.71 -23.48
CA VAL A 151 2.42 1.11 -24.72
C VAL A 151 1.28 0.55 -25.57
N GLY A 152 1.50 0.50 -26.88
CA GLY A 152 0.46 0.08 -27.83
C GLY A 152 -0.66 1.12 -27.98
N ASP A 153 -1.87 0.63 -28.20
CA ASP A 153 -3.05 1.49 -28.41
C ASP A 153 -3.41 2.24 -27.14
N ARG A 154 -3.24 3.57 -27.19
CA ARG A 154 -3.47 4.45 -26.05
C ARG A 154 -4.85 5.04 -26.02
N THR A 155 -5.73 4.71 -26.95
CA THR A 155 -7.03 5.36 -27.07
C THR A 155 -8.08 4.38 -27.52
N THR A 156 -9.19 4.38 -26.79
CA THR A 156 -10.41 3.69 -27.17
C THR A 156 -11.54 4.70 -27.22
N ASN A 157 -12.31 4.65 -28.30
CA ASN A 157 -13.56 5.40 -28.42
C ASN A 157 -14.71 4.42 -28.25
N THR A 158 -15.55 4.66 -27.25
CA THR A 158 -16.77 3.89 -27.03
C THR A 158 -17.94 4.76 -27.40
N THR A 159 -18.71 4.35 -28.41
CA THR A 159 -19.98 5.02 -28.74
C THR A 159 -20.94 4.75 -27.59
N LEU A 160 -21.38 5.80 -26.90
CA LEU A 160 -22.35 5.67 -25.85
C LEU A 160 -23.70 5.30 -26.46
N ALA A 161 -24.48 4.48 -25.76
CA ALA A 161 -25.90 4.30 -26.08
C ALA A 161 -26.62 5.63 -25.80
N GLY A 162 -26.66 6.48 -26.82
CA GLY A 162 -27.34 7.77 -26.81
C GLY A 162 -27.87 8.06 -28.21
N THR A 163 -29.01 8.72 -28.30
CA THR A 163 -29.59 9.07 -29.59
C THR A 163 -28.68 10.09 -30.27
N PRO A 164 -28.15 9.80 -31.47
CA PRO A 164 -27.46 10.81 -32.25
C PRO A 164 -28.36 12.05 -32.37
N PHE A 165 -27.81 13.23 -32.17
CA PHE A 165 -28.57 14.47 -32.23
C PHE A 165 -27.90 15.45 -33.18
N PHE A 166 -28.69 16.33 -33.78
CA PHE A 166 -28.18 17.39 -34.63
C PHE A 166 -27.88 18.64 -33.80
N GLN A 167 -26.71 19.24 -34.01
CA GLN A 167 -26.39 20.60 -33.56
C GLN A 167 -26.15 21.46 -34.81
N GLY A 168 -27.14 22.28 -35.16
CA GLY A 168 -27.16 22.96 -36.45
C GLY A 168 -27.27 21.96 -37.60
N TYR A 169 -26.30 21.99 -38.51
CA TYR A 169 -26.21 21.08 -39.68
C TYR A 169 -25.26 19.88 -39.46
N GLN A 170 -24.82 19.64 -38.22
CA GLN A 170 -23.91 18.55 -37.88
C GLN A 170 -24.62 17.48 -37.06
N LEU A 171 -24.45 16.20 -37.43
CA LEU A 171 -24.88 15.06 -36.63
C LEU A 171 -23.79 14.72 -35.61
N LEU A 172 -24.08 14.88 -34.33
CA LEU A 172 -23.18 14.54 -33.24
C LEU A 172 -23.50 13.12 -32.74
N LEU A 173 -22.46 12.30 -32.65
CA LEU A 173 -22.51 11.01 -32.01
C LEU A 173 -21.93 11.14 -30.59
N PRO A 174 -22.70 10.83 -29.53
CA PRO A 174 -22.16 10.82 -28.19
C PRO A 174 -21.15 9.69 -28.03
N THR A 175 -19.86 10.03 -27.94
CA THR A 175 -18.76 9.08 -27.74
C THR A 175 -18.00 9.41 -26.45
N THR A 176 -17.64 8.40 -25.67
CA THR A 176 -16.64 8.51 -24.61
C THR A 176 -15.28 8.08 -25.13
N ARG A 177 -14.25 8.83 -24.74
CA ARG A 177 -12.85 8.53 -25.08
C ARG A 177 -12.09 8.17 -23.82
N GLN A 178 -11.46 7.01 -23.82
CA GLN A 178 -10.54 6.58 -22.77
C GLN A 178 -9.11 6.62 -23.29
N VAL A 179 -8.18 7.08 -22.44
CA VAL A 179 -6.77 7.23 -22.81
C VAL A 179 -5.87 6.69 -21.72
N ALA A 180 -4.95 5.79 -22.08
CA ALA A 180 -3.87 5.40 -21.18
C ALA A 180 -2.83 6.53 -21.11
N MET A 181 -2.58 7.02 -19.90
CA MET A 181 -1.69 8.16 -19.68
C MET A 181 -0.33 7.72 -19.15
N ALA A 182 0.71 8.42 -19.58
CA ALA A 182 2.01 8.36 -18.92
C ALA A 182 1.95 9.19 -17.64
N GLY A 183 2.66 8.76 -16.60
CA GLY A 183 2.68 9.49 -15.34
C GLY A 183 3.67 8.92 -14.35
N GLY A 184 3.67 9.52 -13.18
CA GLY A 184 4.42 9.02 -12.04
C GLY A 184 3.93 9.67 -10.76
N ASP A 185 4.23 9.00 -9.65
CA ASP A 185 3.89 9.45 -8.32
C ASP A 185 5.06 9.21 -7.37
N VAL A 186 5.03 9.94 -6.26
CA VAL A 186 5.94 9.76 -5.14
C VAL A 186 5.09 9.75 -3.88
N SER A 187 5.33 8.77 -3.01
CA SER A 187 4.73 8.66 -1.69
C SER A 187 5.81 8.64 -0.63
N VAL A 188 5.50 9.28 0.51
CA VAL A 188 6.35 9.35 1.69
C VAL A 188 5.50 8.96 2.90
N GLY A 189 6.02 8.09 3.76
CA GLY A 189 5.40 7.63 5.00
C GLY A 189 6.40 7.57 6.16
N GLY A 190 5.91 7.42 7.38
CA GLY A 190 6.69 7.34 8.61
C GLY A 190 5.86 6.86 9.79
#